data_AF-A0A7K1YTD2-F1
#
_entry.id   AF-A0A7K1YTD2-F1
#
_cell.length_a   1.000
_cell.length_b   1.000
_cell.length_c   1.000
_cell.angle_alpha   90.00
_cell.angle_beta   90.00
_cell.angle_gamma   90.00
#
_symmetry.space_group_name_H-M   'P 1'
#
loop_
_entity.id
_entity.type
_entity.pdbx_description
1 polymer ?
#
loop_
_entity_poly.entity_id
_entity_poly.type
_entity_poly.pdbx_seq_one_letter_code
_entity_poly.pdbx_strand_id
1 'polypeptide(L)'
;MVELRPGARFQSTVCATEVIVVKGTGPAELTCGGAPMAAAGSTERSGEPSAGASEGTLLGKRYGDQDETIEVLCTKAGPGSLALGDVPLTVKVTKPLPASD
;
A
#
# COMPACT_ATOMS: atom_id res chain seq x y z
N MET A 1 -8.15 -0.71 12.05
CA MET A 1 -8.38 0.19 10.90
C MET A 1 -7.54 1.45 11.07
N VAL A 2 -7.03 1.98 9.97
CA VAL A 2 -6.35 3.28 9.90
C VAL A 2 -7.26 4.30 9.21
N GLU A 3 -7.03 5.58 9.46
CA GLU A 3 -7.76 6.67 8.80
C GLU A 3 -7.01 7.09 7.52
N LEU A 4 -7.58 6.78 6.35
CA LEU A 4 -7.02 7.24 5.07
C LEU A 4 -7.34 8.71 4.85
N ARG A 5 -6.35 9.41 4.33
CA ARG A 5 -6.49 10.74 3.74
C ARG A 5 -5.28 10.99 2.84
N PRO A 6 -5.40 11.72 1.73
CA PRO A 6 -4.26 12.08 0.90
C PRO A 6 -3.12 12.68 1.74
N GLY A 7 -1.91 12.20 1.53
CA GLY A 7 -0.71 12.59 2.27
C GLY A 7 -0.45 11.82 3.57
N ALA A 8 -1.41 11.04 4.08
CA ALA A 8 -1.17 10.16 5.22
C ALA A 8 -0.09 9.12 4.90
N ARG A 9 0.80 8.86 5.86
CA ARG A 9 1.93 7.94 5.70
C ARG A 9 1.78 6.74 6.63
N PHE A 10 1.98 5.55 6.06
CA PHE A 10 1.89 4.30 6.79
C PHE A 10 3.14 3.45 6.56
N GLN A 11 3.48 2.67 7.57
CA GLN A 11 4.56 1.69 7.53
C GLN A 11 4.01 0.28 7.78
N SER A 12 4.61 -0.70 7.13
CA SER A 12 4.39 -2.09 7.44
C SER A 12 4.90 -2.40 8.85
N THR A 13 4.22 -3.29 9.54
CA THR A 13 4.59 -3.79 10.86
C THR A 13 5.47 -5.04 10.77
N VAL A 14 5.55 -5.67 9.60
CA VAL A 14 6.24 -6.96 9.38
C VAL A 14 7.36 -6.91 8.33
N CYS A 15 7.54 -5.77 7.64
CA CYS A 15 8.62 -5.60 6.67
C CYS A 15 8.96 -4.12 6.45
N ALA A 16 9.89 -3.82 5.53
CA ALA A 16 10.38 -2.46 5.29
C ALA A 16 9.41 -1.54 4.52
N THR A 17 8.29 -2.05 4.00
CA THR A 17 7.38 -1.29 3.13
C THR A 17 6.83 -0.05 3.83
N GLU A 18 6.93 1.10 3.17
CA GLU A 18 6.28 2.35 3.58
C GLU A 18 5.52 2.94 2.40
N VAL A 19 4.36 3.54 2.67
CA VAL A 19 3.48 4.12 1.66
C VAL A 19 2.96 5.49 2.08
N ILE A 20 2.61 6.30 1.09
CA ILE A 20 1.82 7.52 1.25
C ILE A 20 0.50 7.39 0.48
N VAL A 21 -0.59 7.84 1.08
CA VAL A 21 -1.91 7.85 0.42
C VAL A 21 -1.93 8.94 -0.65
N VAL A 22 -2.33 8.57 -1.85
CA VAL A 22 -2.56 9.45 -3.01
C VAL A 22 -4.05 9.74 -3.16
N LYS A 23 -4.91 8.73 -3.01
CA LYS A 23 -6.38 8.80 -3.12
C LYS A 23 -7.03 7.95 -2.03
N GLY A 24 -8.23 8.35 -1.60
CA GLY A 24 -9.05 7.64 -0.61
C GLY A 24 -9.13 8.39 0.72
N THR A 25 -10.31 8.31 1.35
CA THR A 25 -10.61 8.97 2.64
C THR A 25 -11.46 8.06 3.50
N GLY A 26 -11.25 8.10 4.82
CA GLY A 26 -12.07 7.36 5.79
C GLY A 26 -11.36 6.12 6.35
N PRO A 27 -12.04 5.40 7.26
CA PRO A 27 -11.47 4.24 7.94
C PRO A 27 -11.27 3.08 6.96
N ALA A 28 -10.10 2.44 7.02
CA ALA A 28 -9.70 1.37 6.12
C ALA A 28 -8.88 0.29 6.82
N GLU A 29 -8.96 -0.93 6.30
CA GLU A 29 -8.13 -2.06 6.71
C GLU A 29 -6.90 -2.19 5.80
N LEU A 30 -6.06 -1.15 5.76
CA LEU A 30 -4.83 -1.19 4.99
C LEU A 30 -3.84 -2.18 5.63
N THR A 31 -3.41 -3.18 4.86
CA THR A 31 -2.47 -4.22 5.30
C THR A 31 -1.24 -4.28 4.40
N CYS A 32 -0.14 -4.77 4.97
CA CYS A 32 1.07 -5.14 4.25
C CYS A 32 1.62 -6.45 4.81
N GLY A 33 1.93 -7.42 3.96
CA GLY A 33 2.46 -8.72 4.42
C GLY A 33 1.44 -9.58 5.15
N GLY A 34 0.14 -9.29 5.03
CA GLY A 34 -0.93 -9.92 5.80
C GLY A 34 -1.13 -9.34 7.20
N ALA A 35 -0.42 -8.26 7.56
CA ALA A 35 -0.56 -7.58 8.84
C ALA A 35 -1.09 -6.14 8.67
N PRO A 36 -1.86 -5.59 9.62
CA PRO A 36 -2.26 -4.20 9.60
C PRO A 36 -1.06 -3.25 9.53
N MET A 37 -1.16 -2.24 8.66
CA MET A 37 -0.19 -1.14 8.65
C MET A 37 -0.46 -0.17 9.80
N ALA A 38 0.60 0.52 10.23
CA ALA A 38 0.55 1.53 11.27
C ALA A 38 0.97 2.90 10.71
N ALA A 39 0.64 3.98 11.41
CA ALA A 39 1.15 5.29 11.05
C ALA A 39 2.70 5.27 11.03
N ALA A 40 3.30 5.94 10.06
CA ALA A 40 4.76 5.95 9.93
C ALA A 40 5.43 6.45 11.23
N GLY A 41 6.38 5.68 11.76
CA GLY A 41 7.07 5.98 13.01
C GLY A 41 6.26 5.74 14.30
N SER A 42 5.07 5.15 14.24
CA SER A 42 4.24 4.92 15.44
C SER A 42 4.42 3.56 16.10
N THR A 43 5.21 2.66 15.50
CA THR A 43 5.42 1.31 16.03
C THR A 43 6.71 0.72 15.48
N GLU A 44 7.24 -0.26 16.21
CA GLU A 44 8.39 -1.05 15.78
C GLU A 44 7.95 -2.17 14.83
N ARG A 45 8.87 -2.56 13.95
CA ARG A 45 8.65 -3.68 13.03
C ARG A 45 8.98 -5.00 13.74
N SER A 46 8.07 -5.95 13.68
CA SER A 46 8.22 -7.28 14.28
C SER A 46 7.66 -8.36 13.35
N GLY A 47 8.42 -9.44 13.14
CA GLY A 47 8.00 -10.56 12.31
C GLY A 47 8.35 -10.40 10.83
N GLU A 48 7.71 -11.22 10.00
CA GLU A 48 7.94 -11.34 8.56
C GLU A 48 6.60 -11.44 7.81
N PRO A 49 6.54 -11.07 6.52
CA PRO A 49 5.34 -11.25 5.71
C PRO A 49 4.86 -12.70 5.70
N SER A 50 3.55 -12.90 5.71
CA SER A 50 2.97 -14.23 5.49
C SER A 50 3.23 -14.73 4.06
N ALA A 51 3.36 -16.05 3.88
CA ALA A 51 3.71 -16.66 2.59
C ALA A 51 2.73 -16.33 1.44
N GLY A 52 1.45 -16.07 1.74
CA GLY A 52 0.46 -15.65 0.76
C GLY A 52 0.41 -14.15 0.49
N ALA A 53 1.21 -13.36 1.22
CA ALA A 53 1.26 -11.91 1.10
C ALA A 53 2.73 -11.43 1.03
N SER A 54 3.59 -12.20 0.38
CA SER A 54 5.04 -11.94 0.27
C SER A 54 5.50 -11.70 -1.18
N GLU A 55 4.63 -11.16 -2.04
CA GLU A 55 4.94 -10.87 -3.45
C GLU A 55 5.72 -9.56 -3.66
N GLY A 56 5.91 -8.79 -2.59
CA GLY A 56 6.68 -7.56 -2.59
C GLY A 56 5.90 -6.30 -2.96
N THR A 57 6.42 -5.18 -2.46
CA THR A 57 6.01 -3.82 -2.81
C THR A 57 7.20 -3.07 -3.38
N LEU A 58 7.02 -2.48 -4.56
CA LEU A 58 8.07 -1.84 -5.35
C LEU A 58 8.09 -0.33 -5.11
N LEU A 59 9.28 0.21 -4.82
CA LEU A 59 9.51 1.64 -4.65
C LEU A 59 9.04 2.44 -5.87
N GLY A 60 8.35 3.55 -5.64
CA GLY A 60 7.91 4.49 -6.68
C GLY A 60 6.70 4.03 -7.48
N LYS A 61 6.16 2.83 -7.22
CA LYS A 61 4.92 2.35 -7.84
C LYS A 61 3.70 2.79 -7.04
N ARG A 62 2.61 3.05 -7.77
CA ARG A 62 1.30 3.34 -7.21
C ARG A 62 0.47 2.07 -7.21
N TYR A 63 -0.19 1.80 -6.10
CA TYR A 63 -1.00 0.63 -5.86
C TYR A 63 -2.44 1.09 -5.58
N GLY A 64 -3.42 0.43 -6.18
CA GLY A 64 -4.82 0.73 -5.97
C GLY A 64 -5.69 -0.51 -6.06
N ASP A 65 -6.92 -0.37 -5.60
CA ASP A 65 -7.98 -1.36 -5.76
C ASP A 65 -8.57 -1.29 -7.17
N GLN A 66 -9.38 -2.30 -7.52
CA GLN A 66 -10.02 -2.38 -8.84
C GLN A 66 -11.07 -1.29 -9.05
N ASP A 67 -11.77 -0.90 -7.98
CA ASP A 67 -12.82 0.13 -8.00
C ASP A 67 -12.25 1.56 -7.98
N GLU A 68 -10.92 1.69 -7.98
CA GLU A 68 -10.18 2.94 -7.90
C GLU A 68 -10.58 3.82 -6.72
N THR A 69 -11.02 3.24 -5.59
CA THR A 69 -11.41 4.01 -4.40
C THR A 69 -10.20 4.48 -3.60
N ILE A 70 -9.10 3.73 -3.65
CA ILE A 70 -7.86 4.01 -2.94
C ILE A 70 -6.68 4.00 -3.92
N GLU A 71 -5.71 4.88 -3.66
CA GLU A 71 -4.40 4.81 -4.29
C GLU A 71 -3.33 5.15 -3.26
N VAL A 72 -2.26 4.35 -3.21
CA VAL A 72 -1.09 4.59 -2.37
C VAL A 72 0.18 4.53 -3.22
N LEU A 73 1.14 5.40 -2.93
CA LEU A 73 2.48 5.38 -3.52
C LEU A 73 3.44 4.72 -2.54
N CYS A 74 4.16 3.71 -3.00
CA CYS A 74 5.24 3.11 -2.22
C CYS A 74 6.45 4.06 -2.13
N THR A 75 6.80 4.47 -0.91
CA THR A 75 7.95 5.34 -0.62
C THR A 75 9.17 4.59 -0.09
N LYS A 76 9.00 3.30 0.29
CA LYS A 76 10.10 2.39 0.62
C LYS A 76 9.71 0.97 0.27
N ALA A 77 10.56 0.26 -0.48
CA ALA A 77 10.29 -1.10 -0.92
C ALA A 77 10.40 -2.11 0.24
N GLY A 78 9.68 -3.22 0.10
CA GLY A 78 9.75 -4.33 1.04
C GLY A 78 9.10 -5.60 0.49
N PRO A 79 9.33 -6.76 1.13
CA PRO A 79 8.85 -8.06 0.64
C PRO A 79 7.34 -8.31 0.84
N GLY A 80 6.62 -7.50 1.61
CA GLY A 80 5.18 -7.69 1.82
C GLY A 80 4.34 -7.16 0.66
N SER A 81 3.23 -7.84 0.35
CA SER A 81 2.17 -7.38 -0.56
C SER A 81 1.22 -6.41 0.14
N LEU A 82 0.67 -5.43 -0.58
CA LEU A 82 -0.35 -4.50 -0.05
C LEU A 82 -1.77 -5.04 -0.31
N ALA A 83 -2.67 -4.85 0.66
CA ALA A 83 -4.08 -5.15 0.51
C ALA A 83 -4.97 -4.18 1.31
N LEU A 84 -6.25 -4.13 0.96
CA LEU A 84 -7.31 -3.48 1.70
C LEU A 84 -8.29 -4.56 2.19
N GLY A 85 -8.24 -4.90 3.48
CA GLY A 85 -8.82 -6.13 4.00
C GLY A 85 -8.21 -7.33 3.27
N ASP A 86 -9.06 -8.16 2.66
CA ASP A 86 -8.65 -9.31 1.84
C ASP A 86 -8.46 -8.98 0.35
N VAL A 87 -8.65 -7.73 -0.08
CA VAL A 87 -8.55 -7.32 -1.48
C VAL A 87 -7.12 -6.85 -1.80
N PRO A 88 -6.36 -7.54 -2.67
CA PRO A 88 -5.01 -7.12 -3.02
C PRO A 88 -5.00 -5.77 -3.75
N LEU A 89 -4.08 -4.88 -3.37
CA LEU A 89 -3.81 -3.67 -4.13
C LEU A 89 -2.81 -4.00 -5.24
N THR A 90 -3.12 -3.60 -6.46
CA THR A 90 -2.30 -3.91 -7.63
C THR A 90 -1.63 -2.67 -8.18
N VAL A 91 -0.48 -2.84 -8.85
CA VAL A 91 0.23 -1.72 -9.47
C VAL A 91 -0.66 -1.07 -10.51
N LYS A 92 -0.98 0.21 -10.32
CA LYS A 92 -1.68 1.01 -11.33
C LYS A 92 -0.77 1.16 -12.54
N VAL A 93 -1.20 0.56 -13.64
CA VAL A 93 -0.63 0.79 -14.96
C VAL A 93 -1.27 2.06 -15.51
N THR A 94 -0.46 3.09 -15.74
CA THR A 94 -0.91 4.25 -16.49
C THR A 94 -1.26 3.80 -17.90
N LYS A 95 -2.52 3.94 -18.32
CA LYS A 95 -2.85 3.81 -19.75
C LYS A 95 -2.01 4.86 -20.49
N PRO A 96 -1.19 4.47 -21.48
CA PRO A 96 -0.52 5.45 -22.31
C PRO A 96 -1.57 6.39 -22.89
N LEU A 97 -1.32 7.70 -22.80
CA LEU A 97 -2.11 8.69 -23.50
C LEU A 97 -2.10 8.33 -25.00
N PRO A 98 -3.23 8.45 -25.72
CA PRO A 98 -3.18 8.41 -27.17
C PRO A 98 -2.13 9.42 -27.64
N ALA A 99 -1.19 8.98 -28.47
CA ALA A 99 -0.25 9.90 -29.09
C ALA A 99 -1.06 10.94 -29.87
N SER A 100 -0.88 12.22 -29.54
CA SER A 100 -1.41 13.31 -30.36
C SER A 100 -0.53 13.41 -31.61
N ASP A 101 -1.14 13.26 -32.78
CA ASP A 101 -0.57 13.56 -34.11
C ASP A 101 -0.82 15.03 -34.46
#